data_AF-A0A2N0QI26-F1
#
_entry.id   AF-A0A2N0QI26-F1
#
_cell.length_a   1.000
_cell.length_b   1.000
_cell.length_c   1.000
_cell.angle_alpha   90.00
_cell.angle_beta   90.00
_cell.angle_gamma   90.00
#
_symmetry.space_group_name_H-M   'P 1'
#
loop_
_entity.id
_entity.type
_entity.pdbx_description
1 polymer ?
#
loop_
_entity_poly.entity_id
_entity_poly.type
_entity_poly.pdbx_seq_one_letter_code
_entity_poly.pdbx_strand_id
1 'polypeptide(L)'
;MATIQDVMHTISPALAQLPNYDGQEPPDVYYQKLRNINEMARPLNVAGFNALLRSNVMRNKMTGRFAPVPANNPYNGNNVINNEPEFLNWLQGKYREIMVGTNRSAIFALVNEKFFESDTPDSYERRIKPLVQAMPDADALPYLFNHLPSDLEMRVRIANPGTVNAFFTELRNIWHE
;
A
#
# COMPACT_ATOMS: atom_id res chain seq x y z
N MET A 1 31.58 9.84 28.43
CA MET A 1 30.29 9.12 28.36
C MET A 1 29.62 9.54 27.08
N ALA A 2 29.00 8.61 26.35
CA ALA A 2 28.24 8.97 25.16
C ALA A 2 27.01 9.81 25.54
N THR A 3 26.58 10.66 24.63
CA THR A 3 25.50 11.63 24.79
C THR A 3 24.45 11.44 23.70
N ILE A 4 23.35 12.19 23.80
CA ILE A 4 22.33 12.16 22.74
C ILE A 4 22.88 12.68 21.41
N GLN A 5 23.88 13.54 21.42
CA GLN A 5 24.52 14.02 20.21
C GLN A 5 25.24 12.90 19.48
N ASP A 6 25.88 11.98 20.21
CA ASP A 6 26.55 10.80 19.63
C ASP A 6 25.54 9.82 19.01
N VAL A 7 24.38 9.65 19.65
CA VAL A 7 23.24 8.89 19.11
C VAL A 7 22.77 9.51 17.80
N MET A 8 22.50 10.81 17.79
CA MET A 8 22.04 11.50 16.59
C MET A 8 23.08 11.44 15.47
N HIS A 9 24.36 11.59 15.79
CA HIS A 9 25.44 11.48 14.80
C HIS A 9 25.51 10.08 14.18
N THR A 10 25.19 9.05 14.96
CA THR A 10 25.17 7.65 14.49
C THR A 10 23.98 7.34 13.58
N ILE A 11 22.76 7.79 13.94
CA ILE A 11 21.53 7.40 13.21
C ILE A 11 21.14 8.35 12.08
N SER A 12 21.51 9.64 12.16
CA SER A 12 21.05 10.66 11.19
C SER A 12 21.43 10.34 9.74
N PRO A 13 22.67 9.87 9.42
CA PRO A 13 23.02 9.52 8.05
C PRO A 13 22.12 8.40 7.48
N ALA A 14 21.83 7.37 8.29
CA ALA A 14 20.98 6.27 7.87
C ALA A 14 19.51 6.69 7.71
N LEU A 15 19.01 7.56 8.60
CA LEU A 15 17.66 8.14 8.50
C LEU A 15 17.49 9.03 7.25
N ALA A 16 18.55 9.73 6.85
CA ALA A 16 18.54 10.57 5.65
C ALA A 16 18.51 9.74 4.36
N GLN A 17 19.17 8.58 4.35
CA GLN A 17 19.16 7.66 3.21
C GLN A 17 17.84 6.89 3.07
N LEU A 18 17.14 6.63 4.17
CA LEU A 18 15.83 5.96 4.14
C LEU A 18 14.76 6.95 3.62
N PRO A 19 14.04 6.64 2.51
CA PRO A 19 12.95 7.49 2.04
C PRO A 19 11.85 7.64 3.08
N ASN A 20 11.13 8.78 3.09
CA ASN A 20 9.95 8.94 3.97
C ASN A 20 8.84 7.96 3.56
N TYR A 21 8.05 7.51 4.53
CA TYR A 21 6.99 6.53 4.34
C TYR A 21 5.68 7.18 3.94
N ASP A 22 5.19 6.84 2.75
CA ASP A 22 3.88 7.24 2.22
C ASP A 22 2.97 6.03 1.92
N GLY A 23 3.40 4.82 2.32
CA GLY A 23 2.71 3.56 2.04
C GLY A 23 3.33 2.75 0.90
N GLN A 24 4.52 3.12 0.43
CA GLN A 24 5.23 2.46 -0.67
C GLN A 24 5.58 0.98 -0.46
N GLU A 25 5.57 0.49 0.79
CA GLU A 25 5.86 -0.92 1.10
C GLU A 25 5.11 -1.38 2.37
N PRO A 26 5.00 -2.70 2.63
CA PRO A 26 4.30 -3.21 3.80
C PRO A 26 4.90 -2.67 5.12
N PRO A 27 4.05 -2.39 6.14
CA PRO A 27 4.47 -1.83 7.42
C PRO A 27 5.62 -2.57 8.10
N ASP A 28 5.57 -3.90 8.14
CA ASP A 28 6.60 -4.72 8.78
C ASP A 28 7.97 -4.56 8.12
N VAL A 29 8.00 -4.41 6.79
CA VAL A 29 9.25 -4.25 6.02
C VAL A 29 9.88 -2.90 6.33
N TYR A 30 9.12 -1.81 6.23
CA TYR A 30 9.61 -0.47 6.51
C TYR A 30 10.01 -0.32 7.99
N TYR A 31 9.21 -0.89 8.90
CA TYR A 31 9.49 -0.89 10.33
C TYR A 31 10.83 -1.57 10.68
N GLN A 32 11.15 -2.71 10.05
CA GLN A 32 12.44 -3.36 10.31
C GLN A 32 13.62 -2.48 9.90
N LYS A 33 13.51 -1.72 8.80
CA LYS A 33 14.55 -0.75 8.39
C LYS A 33 14.75 0.32 9.45
N LEU A 34 13.66 0.90 9.96
CA LEU A 34 13.72 1.89 11.05
C LEU A 34 14.28 1.30 12.34
N ARG A 35 13.86 0.10 12.71
CA ARG A 35 14.34 -0.60 13.91
C ARG A 35 15.84 -0.83 13.83
N ASN A 36 16.34 -1.30 12.69
CA ASN A 36 17.77 -1.51 12.49
C ASN A 36 18.56 -0.20 12.67
N ILE A 37 18.04 0.92 12.19
CA ILE A 37 18.65 2.24 12.40
C ILE A 37 18.71 2.59 13.89
N ASN A 38 17.63 2.37 14.64
CA ASN A 38 17.65 2.58 16.09
C ASN A 38 18.65 1.64 16.80
N GLU A 39 18.77 0.39 16.36
CA GLU A 39 19.73 -0.58 16.92
C GLU A 39 21.19 -0.17 16.71
N MET A 40 21.53 0.62 15.69
CA MET A 40 22.89 1.13 15.48
C MET A 40 23.42 1.95 16.68
N ALA A 41 22.54 2.67 17.37
CA ALA A 41 22.90 3.51 18.51
C ALA A 41 22.77 2.81 19.87
N ARG A 42 22.26 1.57 19.92
CA ARG A 42 22.11 0.81 21.18
C ARG A 42 23.42 0.64 21.97
N PRO A 43 24.56 0.31 21.34
CA PRO A 43 25.83 0.12 22.07
C PRO A 43 26.30 1.37 22.82
N LEU A 44 25.84 2.57 22.45
CA LEU A 44 26.19 3.83 23.12
C LEU A 44 25.60 3.93 24.54
N ASN A 45 24.58 3.11 24.86
CA ASN A 45 23.96 3.01 26.18
C ASN A 45 23.50 4.37 26.78
N VAL A 46 22.97 5.25 25.93
CA VAL A 46 22.50 6.59 26.33
C VAL A 46 21.08 6.48 26.88
N ALA A 47 20.89 6.77 28.17
CA ALA A 47 19.57 6.68 28.83
C ALA A 47 18.48 7.53 28.16
N GLY A 48 18.85 8.68 27.57
CA GLY A 48 17.92 9.54 26.82
C GLY A 48 17.38 8.91 25.54
N PHE A 49 18.08 7.91 24.96
CA PHE A 49 17.63 7.15 23.79
C PHE A 49 16.68 6.00 24.19
N ASN A 50 15.68 6.36 24.97
CA ASN A 50 14.65 5.47 25.50
C ASN A 50 13.58 5.13 24.44
N ALA A 51 12.61 4.28 24.81
CA ALA A 51 11.56 3.81 23.89
C ALA A 51 10.73 4.95 23.27
N LEU A 52 10.51 6.04 24.03
CA LEU A 52 9.78 7.21 23.55
C LEU A 52 10.57 7.93 22.46
N LEU A 53 11.87 8.18 22.67
CA LEU A 53 12.67 8.84 21.65
C LEU A 53 12.83 7.96 20.39
N ARG A 54 13.02 6.64 20.58
CA ARG A 54 13.08 5.67 19.48
C ARG A 54 11.82 5.65 18.63
N SER A 55 10.65 5.64 19.27
CA SER A 55 9.37 5.73 18.55
C SER A 55 9.18 7.10 17.88
N ASN A 56 9.61 8.20 18.49
CA ASN A 56 9.57 9.52 17.84
C ASN A 56 10.44 9.61 16.59
N VAL A 57 11.63 9.00 16.59
CA VAL A 57 12.47 8.87 15.38
C VAL A 57 11.70 8.17 14.25
N MET A 58 11.01 7.06 14.56
CA MET A 58 10.19 6.34 13.59
C MET A 58 9.01 7.19 13.07
N ARG A 59 8.32 7.90 13.96
CA ARG A 59 7.18 8.76 13.62
C ARG A 59 7.56 9.88 12.65
N ASN A 60 8.73 10.47 12.81
CA ASN A 60 9.23 11.56 11.97
C ASN A 60 9.50 11.15 10.51
N LYS A 61 9.49 9.84 10.21
CA LYS A 61 9.63 9.33 8.85
C LYS A 61 8.30 9.15 8.13
N MET A 62 7.17 9.30 8.81
CA MET A 62 5.85 9.20 8.18
C MET A 62 5.53 10.48 7.39
N THR A 63 4.91 10.33 6.23
CA THR A 63 4.44 11.46 5.40
C THR A 63 3.09 11.14 4.75
N GLY A 64 2.53 12.10 4.02
CA GLY A 64 1.27 11.94 3.30
C GLY A 64 0.14 11.49 4.21
N ARG A 65 -0.57 10.41 3.83
CA ARG A 65 -1.71 9.87 4.58
C ARG A 65 -1.34 9.17 5.89
N PHE A 66 -0.04 8.99 6.15
CA PHE A 66 0.50 8.45 7.40
C PHE A 66 0.97 9.56 8.35
N ALA A 67 0.86 10.84 7.97
CA ALA A 67 1.18 11.97 8.82
C ALA A 67 -0.06 12.87 9.06
N PRO A 68 -0.20 13.50 10.23
CA PRO A 68 0.63 13.30 11.42
C PRO A 68 0.35 11.95 12.10
N VAL A 69 1.35 11.39 12.78
CA VAL A 69 1.14 10.21 13.64
C VAL A 69 0.45 10.65 14.93
N PRO A 70 -0.72 10.10 15.29
CA PRO A 70 -1.44 10.47 16.50
C PRO A 70 -0.65 10.14 17.76
N ALA A 71 -1.03 10.72 18.90
CA ALA A 71 -0.43 10.42 20.19
C ALA A 71 -0.91 9.06 20.75
N ASN A 72 -2.16 8.69 20.47
CA ASN A 72 -2.80 7.46 20.89
C ASN A 72 -3.12 6.59 19.68
N ASN A 73 -3.04 5.28 19.85
CA ASN A 73 -3.32 4.30 18.82
C ASN A 73 -4.81 3.97 18.76
N PRO A 74 -5.56 4.45 17.74
CA PRO A 74 -6.97 4.14 17.59
C PRO A 74 -7.24 2.66 17.28
N TYR A 75 -6.23 1.90 16.85
CA TYR A 75 -6.36 0.50 16.47
C TYR A 75 -6.04 -0.49 17.61
N ASN A 76 -5.65 0.01 18.79
CA ASN A 76 -5.27 -0.81 19.94
C ASN A 76 -5.66 -0.14 21.27
N GLY A 77 -6.97 -0.04 21.53
CA GLY A 77 -7.49 0.42 22.82
C GLY A 77 -7.10 1.85 23.22
N ASN A 78 -6.73 2.72 22.27
CA ASN A 78 -6.22 4.07 22.53
C ASN A 78 -4.94 4.11 23.37
N ASN A 79 -4.12 3.06 23.32
CA ASN A 79 -2.81 3.04 23.97
C ASN A 79 -1.91 4.18 23.46
N VAL A 80 -1.04 4.72 24.32
CA VAL A 80 -0.10 5.79 23.93
C VAL A 80 1.00 5.21 23.04
N ILE A 81 1.24 5.84 21.88
CA ILE A 81 2.31 5.46 20.95
C ILE A 81 3.65 6.02 21.45
N ASN A 82 4.23 5.37 22.47
CA ASN A 82 5.49 5.77 23.10
C ASN A 82 6.59 4.70 23.02
N ASN A 83 6.37 3.67 22.22
CA ASN A 83 7.30 2.57 22.03
C ASN A 83 7.19 2.01 20.60
N GLU A 84 8.24 1.31 20.17
CA GLU A 84 8.39 0.81 18.80
C GLU A 84 7.32 -0.23 18.42
N PRO A 85 6.97 -1.21 19.28
CA PRO A 85 5.86 -2.13 19.02
C PRO A 85 4.51 -1.45 18.81
N GLU A 86 4.17 -0.46 19.66
CA GLU A 86 2.89 0.25 19.55
C GLU A 86 2.84 1.12 18.29
N PHE A 87 3.99 1.70 17.88
CA PHE A 87 4.11 2.39 16.60
C PHE A 87 3.88 1.44 15.41
N LEU A 88 4.45 0.23 15.42
CA LEU A 88 4.21 -0.76 14.37
C LEU A 88 2.73 -1.16 14.32
N ASN A 89 2.09 -1.41 15.46
CA ASN A 89 0.68 -1.75 15.52
C ASN A 89 -0.19 -0.65 14.88
N TRP A 90 0.08 0.60 15.23
CA TRP A 90 -0.58 1.74 14.60
C TRP A 90 -0.34 1.79 13.08
N LEU A 91 0.91 1.60 12.63
CA LEU A 91 1.27 1.65 11.22
C LEU A 91 0.55 0.56 10.42
N GLN A 92 0.48 -0.66 10.97
CA GLN A 92 -0.27 -1.77 10.38
C GLN A 92 -1.77 -1.47 10.29
N GLY A 93 -2.37 -0.93 11.35
CA GLY A 93 -3.77 -0.51 11.35
C GLY A 93 -4.04 0.57 10.31
N LYS A 94 -3.22 1.62 10.28
CA LYS A 94 -3.36 2.75 9.36
C LYS A 94 -3.17 2.33 7.90
N TYR A 95 -2.19 1.49 7.64
CA TYR A 95 -1.94 0.94 6.30
C TYR A 95 -3.15 0.13 5.82
N ARG A 96 -3.70 -0.75 6.66
CA ARG A 96 -4.91 -1.51 6.32
C ARG A 96 -6.08 -0.58 6.03
N GLU A 97 -6.32 0.44 6.84
CA GLU A 97 -7.40 1.41 6.60
C GLU A 97 -7.24 2.11 5.24
N ILE A 98 -6.05 2.62 4.93
CA ILE A 98 -5.78 3.34 3.67
C ILE A 98 -5.92 2.39 2.47
N MET A 99 -5.38 1.18 2.58
CA MET A 99 -5.46 0.18 1.51
C MET A 99 -6.89 -0.32 1.32
N VAL A 100 -7.66 -0.56 2.40
CA VAL A 100 -9.09 -0.92 2.32
C VAL A 100 -9.92 0.20 1.69
N GLY A 101 -9.70 1.47 2.07
CA GLY A 101 -10.38 2.61 1.45
C GLY A 101 -10.07 2.74 -0.04
N THR A 102 -8.82 2.50 -0.42
CA THR A 102 -8.37 2.51 -1.82
C THR A 102 -9.02 1.35 -2.59
N ASN A 103 -9.02 0.13 -2.04
CA ASN A 103 -9.66 -1.03 -2.66
C ASN A 103 -11.18 -0.87 -2.79
N ARG A 104 -11.86 -0.31 -1.79
CA ARG A 104 -13.31 0.00 -1.87
C ARG A 104 -13.60 1.03 -2.96
N SER A 105 -12.77 2.06 -3.08
CA SER A 105 -12.92 3.08 -4.13
C SER A 105 -12.68 2.47 -5.51
N ALA A 106 -11.68 1.60 -5.64
CA ALA A 106 -11.38 0.88 -6.87
C ALA A 106 -12.52 -0.07 -7.27
N ILE A 107 -13.11 -0.81 -6.31
CA ILE A 107 -14.29 -1.66 -6.57
C ILE A 107 -15.50 -0.81 -6.97
N PHE A 108 -15.76 0.30 -6.29
CA PHE A 108 -16.87 1.18 -6.66
C PHE A 108 -16.69 1.74 -8.07
N ALA A 109 -15.47 2.18 -8.43
CA ALA A 109 -15.16 2.61 -9.78
C ALA A 109 -15.34 1.45 -10.79
N LEU A 110 -14.82 0.26 -10.47
CA LEU A 110 -14.93 -0.92 -11.31
C LEU A 110 -16.38 -1.28 -11.60
N VAL A 111 -17.25 -1.36 -10.59
CA VAL A 111 -18.67 -1.71 -10.75
C VAL A 111 -19.44 -0.72 -11.64
N ASN A 112 -18.98 0.53 -11.71
CA ASN A 112 -19.59 1.57 -12.55
C ASN A 112 -18.90 1.73 -13.92
N GLU A 113 -17.84 0.98 -14.20
CA GLU A 113 -17.19 0.98 -15.50
C GLU A 113 -18.00 0.17 -16.52
N LYS A 114 -17.79 0.52 -17.79
CA LYS A 114 -18.30 -0.21 -18.95
C LYS A 114 -17.29 -0.10 -20.08
N PHE A 115 -17.39 -1.02 -21.02
CA PHE A 115 -16.75 -0.85 -22.31
C PHE A 115 -17.66 0.05 -23.17
N PHE A 116 -17.19 1.25 -23.49
CA PHE A 116 -17.95 2.25 -24.23
C PHE A 116 -17.83 2.03 -25.74
N GLU A 117 -18.78 2.56 -26.52
CA GLU A 117 -18.74 2.45 -27.99
C GLU A 117 -17.50 3.11 -28.62
N SER A 118 -16.93 4.12 -27.94
CA SER A 118 -15.70 4.79 -28.36
C SER A 118 -14.42 4.08 -27.93
N ASP A 119 -14.53 2.98 -27.17
CA ASP A 119 -13.35 2.27 -26.67
C ASP A 119 -12.70 1.36 -27.70
N THR A 120 -11.40 1.20 -27.53
CA THR A 120 -10.65 0.05 -28.02
C THR A 120 -10.29 -0.86 -26.84
N PRO A 121 -9.93 -2.13 -27.07
CA PRO A 121 -9.41 -3.00 -26.02
C PRO A 121 -8.28 -2.35 -25.21
N ASP A 122 -7.40 -1.56 -25.86
CA ASP A 122 -6.29 -0.89 -25.21
C ASP A 122 -6.70 0.33 -24.36
N SER A 123 -7.68 1.13 -24.80
CA SER A 123 -8.18 2.25 -23.99
C SER A 123 -8.92 1.75 -22.76
N TYR A 124 -9.70 0.69 -22.93
CA TYR A 124 -10.41 0.01 -21.85
C TYR A 124 -9.43 -0.65 -20.86
N GLU A 125 -8.45 -1.42 -21.32
CA GLU A 125 -7.42 -2.04 -20.47
C GLU A 125 -6.72 -0.98 -19.60
N ARG A 126 -6.36 0.16 -20.20
CA ARG A 126 -5.68 1.25 -19.48
C ARG A 126 -6.50 1.82 -18.32
N ARG A 127 -7.82 1.88 -18.44
CA ARG A 127 -8.71 2.35 -17.34
C ARG A 127 -8.94 1.29 -16.28
N ILE A 128 -9.07 0.04 -16.68
CA ILE A 128 -9.49 -1.05 -15.80
C ILE A 128 -8.32 -1.66 -15.01
N LYS A 129 -7.15 -1.78 -15.62
CA LYS A 129 -5.99 -2.46 -15.02
C LYS A 129 -5.62 -1.90 -13.63
N PRO A 130 -5.63 -0.58 -13.38
CA PRO A 130 -5.42 -0.03 -12.04
C PRO A 130 -6.49 -0.44 -11.01
N LEU A 131 -7.74 -0.63 -11.45
CA LEU A 131 -8.88 -0.92 -10.57
C LEU A 131 -8.91 -2.38 -10.09
N VAL A 132 -8.35 -3.29 -10.88
CA VAL A 132 -8.29 -4.73 -10.57
C VAL A 132 -6.93 -5.18 -10.05
N GLN A 133 -5.93 -4.29 -9.94
CA GLN A 133 -4.56 -4.67 -9.56
C GLN A 133 -4.44 -5.37 -8.20
N ALA A 134 -5.29 -4.98 -7.24
CA ALA A 134 -5.30 -5.56 -5.90
C ALA A 134 -6.33 -6.70 -5.74
N MET A 135 -6.97 -7.13 -6.83
CA MET A 135 -8.04 -8.12 -6.85
C MET A 135 -7.54 -9.44 -7.45
N PRO A 136 -7.85 -10.60 -6.84
CA PRO A 136 -7.59 -11.90 -7.46
C PRO A 136 -8.30 -12.01 -8.82
N ASP A 137 -7.67 -12.68 -9.80
CA ASP A 137 -8.23 -12.83 -11.15
C ASP A 137 -9.66 -13.39 -11.15
N ALA A 138 -9.91 -14.42 -10.33
CA ALA A 138 -11.23 -15.05 -10.20
C ALA A 138 -12.33 -14.09 -9.71
N ASP A 139 -11.96 -13.10 -8.91
CA ASP A 139 -12.90 -12.09 -8.39
C ASP A 139 -13.09 -10.95 -9.39
N ALA A 140 -12.07 -10.63 -10.20
CA ALA A 140 -12.10 -9.54 -11.19
C ALA A 140 -12.90 -9.92 -12.45
N LEU A 141 -12.69 -11.12 -12.97
CA LEU A 141 -13.26 -11.57 -14.24
C LEU A 141 -14.79 -11.40 -14.36
N PRO A 142 -15.61 -11.73 -13.34
CA PRO A 142 -17.06 -11.51 -13.42
C PRO A 142 -17.46 -10.05 -13.70
N TYR A 143 -16.75 -9.08 -13.12
CA TYR A 143 -16.99 -7.66 -13.41
C TYR A 143 -16.61 -7.33 -14.86
N LEU A 144 -15.44 -7.80 -15.31
CA LEU A 144 -14.95 -7.52 -16.66
C LEU A 144 -15.90 -8.03 -17.73
N PHE A 145 -16.49 -9.22 -17.55
CA PHE A 145 -17.51 -9.73 -18.47
C PHE A 145 -18.75 -8.83 -18.48
N ASN A 146 -19.24 -8.40 -17.31
CA ASN A 146 -20.43 -7.54 -17.21
C ASN A 146 -20.24 -6.14 -17.82
N HIS A 147 -18.99 -5.71 -18.02
CA HIS A 147 -18.68 -4.42 -18.65
C HIS A 147 -18.80 -4.46 -20.18
N LEU A 148 -18.64 -5.64 -20.79
CA LEU A 148 -18.63 -5.78 -22.24
C LEU A 148 -20.05 -5.72 -22.82
N PRO A 149 -20.22 -5.20 -24.05
CA PRO A 149 -21.42 -5.42 -24.84
C PRO A 149 -21.65 -6.91 -25.07
N SER A 150 -22.91 -7.33 -25.20
CA SER A 150 -23.29 -8.75 -25.23
C SER A 150 -22.57 -9.59 -26.29
N ASP A 151 -22.29 -9.04 -27.47
CA ASP A 151 -21.55 -9.76 -28.52
C ASP A 151 -20.10 -10.05 -28.11
N LEU A 152 -19.39 -9.02 -27.64
CA LEU A 152 -18.02 -9.15 -27.15
C LEU A 152 -17.95 -10.03 -25.91
N GLU A 153 -18.89 -9.86 -24.97
CA GLU A 153 -18.97 -10.70 -23.77
C GLU A 153 -19.04 -12.18 -24.15
N MET A 154 -19.98 -12.54 -25.03
CA MET A 154 -20.20 -13.92 -25.45
C MET A 154 -18.96 -14.51 -26.11
N ARG A 155 -18.33 -13.79 -27.03
CA ARG A 155 -17.11 -14.24 -27.73
C ARG A 155 -15.94 -14.43 -26.77
N VAL A 156 -15.71 -13.49 -25.86
CA VAL A 156 -14.62 -13.60 -24.87
C VAL A 156 -14.88 -14.74 -23.89
N ARG A 157 -16.13 -14.98 -23.48
CA ARG A 157 -16.47 -16.13 -22.63
C ARG A 157 -16.19 -17.47 -23.29
N ILE A 158 -16.41 -17.59 -24.60
CA ILE A 158 -16.09 -18.81 -25.37
C ILE A 158 -14.59 -19.10 -25.33
N ALA A 159 -13.75 -18.07 -25.41
CA ALA A 159 -12.30 -18.20 -25.28
C ALA A 159 -11.83 -18.58 -23.85
N ASN A 160 -12.73 -18.47 -22.85
CA ASN A 160 -12.53 -18.90 -21.47
C ASN A 160 -11.21 -18.41 -20.81
N PRO A 161 -10.97 -17.08 -20.74
CA PRO A 161 -9.76 -16.55 -20.13
C PRO A 161 -9.72 -16.81 -18.62
N GLY A 162 -8.65 -17.46 -18.15
CA GLY A 162 -8.44 -17.77 -16.72
C GLY A 162 -7.78 -16.65 -15.89
N THR A 163 -7.31 -15.57 -16.53
CA THR A 163 -6.66 -14.44 -15.87
C THR A 163 -7.09 -13.12 -16.51
N VAL A 164 -6.95 -12.00 -15.80
CA VAL A 164 -7.22 -10.65 -16.33
C VAL A 164 -6.36 -10.35 -17.56
N ASN A 165 -5.08 -10.76 -17.55
CA ASN A 165 -4.20 -10.58 -18.71
C ASN A 165 -4.67 -11.41 -19.92
N ALA A 166 -5.11 -12.64 -19.70
CA ALA A 166 -5.69 -13.48 -20.75
C ALA A 166 -6.99 -12.85 -21.30
N PHE A 167 -7.85 -12.32 -20.43
CA PHE A 167 -9.07 -11.62 -20.84
C PHE A 167 -8.79 -10.47 -21.82
N PHE A 168 -7.83 -9.60 -21.51
CA PHE A 168 -7.48 -8.49 -22.41
C PHE A 168 -6.80 -8.96 -23.70
N THR A 169 -6.08 -10.08 -23.66
CA THR A 169 -5.50 -10.71 -24.85
C THR A 169 -6.61 -11.19 -25.79
N GLU A 170 -7.58 -11.95 -25.26
CA GLU A 170 -8.72 -12.45 -26.06
C GLU A 170 -9.61 -11.33 -26.56
N LEU A 171 -9.89 -10.32 -25.74
CA LEU A 171 -10.65 -9.14 -26.16
C LEU A 171 -10.00 -8.44 -27.36
N ARG A 172 -8.66 -8.34 -27.37
CA ARG A 172 -7.91 -7.75 -28.49
C ARG A 172 -7.95 -8.62 -29.74
N ASN A 173 -7.84 -9.94 -29.60
CA ASN A 173 -7.95 -10.88 -30.72
C ASN A 173 -9.33 -10.76 -31.39
N ILE A 174 -10.39 -10.86 -30.58
CA ILE A 174 -11.80 -10.78 -31.02
C ILE A 174 -12.13 -9.44 -31.70
N TRP A 175 -11.53 -8.35 -31.23
CA TRP A 175 -11.75 -7.02 -31.82
C TRP A 175 -11.16 -6.86 -33.22
N HIS A 176 -10.13 -7.63 -33.55
CA HIS A 176 -9.44 -7.57 -34.85
C HIS A 176 -9.93 -8.62 -35.87
N GLU A 177 -10.85 -9.50 -35.46
CA GLU A 177 -11.56 -10.46 -36.32
C GLU A 177 -12.76 -9.82 -37.02
#